data_AF-A0A2C4AY73-F1
#
_entry.id   AF-A0A2C4AY73-F1
#
_cell.length_a   1.000
_cell.length_b   1.000
_cell.length_c   1.000
_cell.angle_alpha   90.00
_cell.angle_beta   90.00
_cell.angle_gamma   90.00
#
_symmetry.space_group_name_H-M   'P 1'
#
loop_
_entity.id
_entity.type
_entity.pdbx_description
1 polymer ?
#
loop_
_entity_poly.entity_id
_entity_poly.type
_entity_poly.pdbx_seq_one_letter_code
_entity_poly.pdbx_strand_id
1 'polypeptide(L)' 'MSACQKEYKGKYVKWGDTVETVDTERFERNNIPYKVEGNKVYVPEDAFDDAIVCCS' A
#
# COMPACT_ATOMS: atom_id res chain seq x y z
N MET A 1 5.79 17.62 -17.41
CA MET A 1 4.62 16.73 -17.50
C MET A 1 4.70 15.78 -16.31
N SER A 2 3.82 15.90 -15.32
CA SER A 2 3.78 14.97 -14.18
C SER A 2 3.22 13.64 -14.69
N ALA A 3 4.10 12.79 -15.24
CA ALA A 3 3.72 11.64 -16.04
C ALA A 3 3.60 10.32 -15.25
N CYS A 4 3.85 10.31 -13.94
CA CYS A 4 3.98 9.05 -13.19
C CYS A 4 3.44 9.09 -11.76
N GLN A 5 2.39 9.85 -11.45
CA GLN A 5 1.59 9.48 -10.27
C GLN A 5 0.71 8.32 -10.71
N LYS A 6 1.20 7.09 -10.53
CA LYS A 6 0.44 5.87 -10.81
C LYS A 6 -0.80 5.92 -9.92
N GLU A 7 -1.95 6.23 -10.53
CA GLU A 7 -3.21 6.32 -9.81
C GLU A 7 -3.73 4.89 -9.66
N TYR A 8 -3.55 4.33 -8.46
CA TYR A 8 -4.05 3.01 -8.13
C TYR A 8 -5.58 3.05 -8.00
N LYS A 9 -6.25 2.21 -8.77
CA LYS A 9 -7.72 2.11 -8.86
C LYS A 9 -8.22 0.73 -8.45
N GLY A 10 -7.31 -0.17 -8.10
CA GLY A 10 -7.60 -1.52 -7.67
C GLY A 10 -8.39 -1.55 -6.37
N LYS A 11 -9.09 -2.67 -6.15
CA LYS A 11 -9.76 -2.90 -4.88
C LYS A 11 -8.74 -3.05 -3.77
N TYR A 12 -9.10 -2.59 -2.58
CA TYR A 12 -8.25 -2.76 -1.40
C TYR A 12 -8.26 -4.22 -0.96
N VAL A 13 -7.10 -4.86 -1.02
CA VAL A 13 -6.85 -6.23 -0.57
C VAL A 13 -6.00 -6.21 0.68
N LYS A 14 -6.14 -7.24 1.51
CA LYS A 14 -5.43 -7.33 2.79
C LYS A 14 -3.93 -7.51 2.54
N TRP A 15 -3.14 -6.58 3.08
CA TRP A 15 -1.68 -6.66 3.12
C TRP A 15 -1.18 -7.38 4.38
N GLY A 16 -1.71 -7.02 5.55
CA GLY A 16 -1.24 -7.55 6.84
C GLY A 16 -2.28 -7.50 7.96
N ASP A 17 -2.07 -8.30 9.00
CA ASP A 17 -3.03 -8.48 10.10
C ASP A 17 -2.97 -7.41 11.20
N THR A 18 -1.81 -6.80 11.43
CA THR A 18 -1.58 -5.83 12.52
C THR A 18 -0.84 -4.60 12.00
N VAL A 19 -1.43 -3.41 12.16
CA VAL A 19 -0.79 -2.14 11.76
C VAL A 19 0.53 -1.92 12.51
N GLU A 20 0.64 -2.44 13.74
CA GLU A 20 1.85 -2.33 14.57
C GLU A 20 3.07 -3.07 13.97
N THR A 21 2.83 -4.11 13.16
CA THR A 21 3.90 -4.90 12.53
C THR A 21 4.14 -4.52 11.08
N VAL A 22 3.24 -3.72 10.49
CA VAL A 22 3.34 -3.28 9.10
C VAL A 22 4.01 -1.90 9.10
N ASP A 23 5.14 -1.79 8.40
CA ASP A 23 5.85 -0.52 8.24
C ASP A 23 5.11 0.40 7.26
N THR A 24 4.05 1.06 7.75
CA THR A 24 3.22 1.95 6.93
C THR A 24 3.98 3.18 6.42
N GLU A 25 5.09 3.56 7.07
CA GLU A 25 5.96 4.64 6.59
C GLU A 25 6.61 4.30 5.25
N ARG A 26 6.85 3.01 4.94
CA ARG A 26 7.34 2.61 3.62
C ARG A 26 6.30 2.86 2.53
N PHE A 27 5.01 2.71 2.81
CA PHE A 27 3.97 3.02 1.84
C PHE A 27 3.94 4.52 1.52
N GLU A 28 4.01 5.36 2.54
CA GLU A 28 4.01 6.82 2.36
C GLU A 28 5.23 7.29 1.57
N ARG A 29 6.43 6.77 1.91
CA ARG A 29 7.68 7.09 1.19
C ARG A 29 7.64 6.70 -0.29
N ASN A 30 6.95 5.61 -0.62
CA ASN A 30 6.84 5.11 -1.98
C ASN A 30 5.57 5.58 -2.72
N ASN A 31 4.79 6.49 -2.13
CA ASN A 31 3.51 6.96 -2.67
C ASN A 31 2.53 5.82 -2.96
N ILE A 32 2.55 4.78 -2.13
CA ILE A 32 1.62 3.65 -2.20
C ILE A 32 0.45 3.97 -1.25
N PRO A 33 -0.78 4.06 -1.74
CA PRO A 33 -1.94 4.27 -0.90
C PRO A 33 -2.23 3.01 -0.07
N TYR A 34 -2.60 3.21 1.20
CA TYR A 34 -3.00 2.14 2.10
C TYR A 34 -4.18 2.59 2.97
N LYS A 35 -4.89 1.63 3.54
CA LYS A 35 -5.97 1.85 4.51
C LYS A 35 -5.78 0.95 5.72
N VAL A 36 -6.22 1.43 6.88
CA VAL A 36 -6.24 0.66 8.13
C VAL A 36 -7.69 0.49 8.55
N GLU A 37 -8.15 -0.76 8.62
CA GLU A 37 -9.51 -1.10 9.08
C GLU A 37 -9.41 -2.24 10.09
N GLY A 38 -9.93 -2.04 11.30
CA GLY A 38 -9.96 -3.09 12.33
C GLY A 38 -8.59 -3.69 12.65
N ASN A 39 -7.56 -2.85 12.75
CA ASN A 39 -6.15 -3.20 12.97
C ASN A 39 -5.44 -3.86 11.77
N LYS A 40 -6.12 -4.08 10.64
CA LYS A 40 -5.55 -4.70 9.44
C LYS A 40 -5.18 -3.63 8.43
N VAL A 41 -4.11 -3.88 7.69
CA VAL A 41 -3.63 -3.00 6.63
C VAL A 41 -4.07 -3.54 5.28
N TYR A 42 -4.56 -2.64 4.43
CA TYR A 42 -5.03 -2.94 3.08
C TYR A 42 -4.33 -2.04 2.08
N VAL A 43 -3.99 -2.58 0.91
CA VAL A 43 -3.42 -1.85 -0.24
C VAL A 43 -4.24 -2.16 -1.49
N PRO A 44 -4.30 -1.28 -2.49
CA PRO A 44 -4.91 -1.62 -3.76
C PRO A 44 -4.24 -2.84 -4.41
N GLU A 45 -5.03 -3.72 -5.02
CA GLU A 45 -4.52 -4.93 -5.68
C GLU A 45 -3.52 -4.61 -6.82
N ASP A 46 -3.71 -3.48 -7.50
CA ASP A 46 -2.82 -2.97 -8.55
C ASP A 46 -1.57 -2.25 -8.00
N ALA A 47 -1.51 -2.05 -6.68
CA ALA A 47 -0.33 -1.59 -5.94
C ALA A 47 0.41 -2.73 -5.22
N PHE A 48 -0.11 -3.95 -5.24
CA PHE A 48 0.39 -5.05 -4.41
C PHE A 48 1.82 -5.47 -4.80
N ASP A 49 2.09 -5.60 -6.10
CA ASP A 49 3.43 -5.94 -6.60
C ASP A 49 4.43 -4.80 -6.33
N ASP A 50 4.00 -3.55 -6.51
CA ASP A 50 4.82 -2.37 -6.19
C ASP A 50 5.13 -2.32 -4.69
N ALA A 51 4.15 -2.65 -3.85
CA ALA A 51 4.32 -2.77 -2.41
C ALA A 51 5.31 -3.87 -2.03
N ILE A 52 5.30 -5.03 -2.70
CA ILE A 52 6.29 -6.10 -2.47
C ILE A 52 7.68 -5.60 -2.83
N VAL A 53 7.86 -4.99 -4.00
CA VAL A 53 9.18 -4.56 -4.49
C VAL A 53 9.75 -3.42 -3.67
N CYS A 54 8.91 -2.46 -3.29
CA CYS A 54 9.34 -1.26 -2.58
C CYS A 54 9.39 -1.42 -1.05
N CYS A 55 8.69 -2.42 -0.49
CA CYS A 55 8.56 -2.60 0.95
C CYS A 55 9.15 -3.93 1.47
N SER A 56 9.85 -4.72 0.64
CA SER A 56 10.65 -5.88 1.08
C SER A 56 11.82 -5.54 1.99
#